data_AF-A0A8B7Z4Z8-F1
#
_entry.id   AF-A0A8B7Z4Z8-F1
#
_cell.length_a   1.000
_cell.length_b   1.000
_cell.length_c   1.000
_cell.angle_alpha   90.00
_cell.angle_beta   90.00
_cell.angle_gamma   90.00
#
_symmetry.space_group_name_H-M   'P 1'
#
loop_
_entity.id
_entity.type
_entity.pdbx_description
1 polymer ?
#
loop_
_entity_poly.entity_id
_entity_poly.type
_entity_poly.pdbx_seq_one_letter_code
_entity_poly.pdbx_strand_id
1 'polypeptide(L)'
;MTTYKVTLGEGDIDEFKIHGLHHRFITGTCDSMGKPTKVSVAATAVKQATKRKATLSTSVDDSPSRGKKTRKTSEESESPSAFEEEIRKREGYTAPLPKRSKKGDLIFADSPDIRPNMTPSEVLQAGSFGGTYFRPIKSGVTGEKYSGVWKELPKEWLQGLNIGKQISSSVYDAEVNTYKVKCGGSLEMWESSGWMHKQDPYGWFQWYCRFYLGRRTDDDARQISRWSRCAGVKGRWRNNLIAKCVRSGCAYDNFAISPVVRQTLQHWGYRLTKEDFDKGAKRVK
;
A
#
# COMPACT_ATOMS: atom_id res chain seq x y z
N MET A 1 4.77 42.68 37.32
CA MET A 1 5.21 42.37 35.94
C MET A 1 5.91 41.03 35.97
N THR A 2 5.21 39.96 35.64
CA THR A 2 5.75 38.60 35.69
C THR A 2 5.70 38.03 34.29
N THR A 3 6.86 37.99 33.66
CA THR A 3 7.06 37.53 32.28
C THR A 3 7.20 36.02 32.28
N TYR A 4 6.21 35.30 31.75
CA TYR A 4 6.33 33.86 31.48
C TYR A 4 6.93 33.67 30.09
N LYS A 5 8.20 33.28 30.03
CA LYS A 5 8.83 32.74 28.82
C LYS A 5 8.36 31.30 28.64
N VAL A 6 7.51 31.07 27.63
CA VAL A 6 7.26 29.72 27.10
C VAL A 6 8.33 29.44 26.06
N THR A 7 9.36 28.69 26.45
CA THR A 7 10.29 28.07 25.52
C THR A 7 9.60 26.88 24.85
N LEU A 8 9.32 27.01 23.55
CA LEU A 8 8.94 25.90 22.69
C LEU A 8 10.16 24.99 22.56
N GLY A 9 10.12 23.82 23.19
CA GLY A 9 11.09 22.77 22.95
C GLY A 9 10.94 22.24 21.52
N GLU A 10 11.97 22.42 20.71
CA GLU A 10 12.20 21.62 19.51
C GLU A 10 12.41 20.17 19.94
N GLY A 11 11.31 19.41 20.01
CA GLY A 11 11.29 18.00 20.38
C GLY A 11 11.58 17.11 19.18
N ASP A 12 12.79 16.56 19.18
CA ASP A 12 13.25 15.25 18.71
C ASP A 12 12.54 14.58 17.52
N ILE A 13 13.29 14.54 16.43
CA ILE A 13 12.95 13.87 15.17
C ILE A 13 13.46 12.43 15.28
N ASP A 14 12.63 11.55 15.85
CA ASP A 14 13.10 10.19 16.14
C ASP A 14 13.43 9.34 14.89
N GLU A 15 14.59 8.72 15.02
CA GLU A 15 15.32 7.94 14.04
C GLU A 15 14.63 6.59 13.81
N PHE A 16 13.82 6.47 12.74
CA PHE A 16 13.53 5.16 12.14
C PHE A 16 14.84 4.56 11.57
N LYS A 17 15.67 3.98 12.43
CA LYS A 17 16.70 3.01 12.05
C LYS A 17 16.00 1.71 11.74
N ILE A 18 15.79 1.46 10.44
CA ILE A 18 15.52 0.11 9.97
C ILE A 18 16.80 -0.68 10.27
N HIS A 19 16.83 -1.45 11.36
CA HIS A 19 17.87 -2.45 11.58
C HIS A 19 17.72 -3.56 10.53
N GLY A 20 18.25 -3.29 9.34
CA GLY A 20 18.48 -4.26 8.29
C GLY A 20 19.92 -4.71 8.34
N LEU A 21 20.13 -6.03 8.35
CA LEU A 21 21.42 -6.70 8.27
C LEU A 21 22.35 -6.02 7.26
N HIS A 22 23.60 -5.82 7.68
CA HIS A 22 24.72 -5.55 6.77
C HIS A 22 24.76 -6.65 5.70
N HIS A 23 24.25 -6.38 4.51
CA HIS A 23 24.63 -7.12 3.32
C HIS A 23 25.57 -6.24 2.51
N ARG A 24 26.79 -6.77 2.31
CA ARG A 24 27.89 -6.15 1.58
C ARG A 24 27.41 -5.67 0.21
N PHE A 25 27.83 -4.47 -0.14
CA PHE A 25 27.74 -3.93 -1.49
C PHE A 25 28.36 -4.91 -2.49
N ILE A 26 27.57 -5.37 -3.47
CA ILE A 26 28.11 -5.85 -4.73
C ILE A 26 27.75 -4.78 -5.76
N THR A 27 28.75 -4.01 -6.16
CA THR A 27 28.69 -3.10 -7.29
C THR A 27 28.62 -3.93 -8.57
N GLY A 28 27.42 -4.03 -9.16
CA GLY A 28 27.23 -4.57 -10.50
C GLY A 28 27.12 -3.42 -11.50
N THR A 29 28.22 -3.14 -12.21
CA THR A 29 28.22 -2.29 -13.40
C THR A 29 27.42 -2.98 -14.51
N CYS A 30 26.47 -2.26 -15.10
CA CYS A 30 25.83 -2.65 -16.35
C CYS A 30 26.85 -2.47 -17.46
N ASP A 31 27.21 -3.56 -18.13
CA ASP A 31 27.89 -3.47 -19.41
C ASP A 31 27.36 -4.50 -20.41
N SER A 32 27.42 -4.09 -21.66
CA SER A 32 26.73 -4.63 -22.82
C SER A 32 27.36 -5.91 -23.41
N MET A 33 26.51 -6.73 -24.04
CA MET A 33 26.81 -7.74 -25.08
C MET A 33 27.74 -8.93 -24.74
N GLY A 34 27.16 -10.15 -24.75
CA GLY A 34 27.89 -11.42 -24.85
C GLY A 34 26.97 -12.60 -25.15
N LYS A 35 27.20 -13.28 -26.29
CA LYS A 35 26.43 -14.42 -26.86
C LYS A 35 26.53 -15.73 -26.04
N PRO A 36 25.68 -16.75 -26.31
CA PRO A 36 25.41 -17.84 -25.36
C PRO A 36 26.43 -18.98 -25.45
N THR A 37 26.83 -19.50 -24.29
CA THR A 37 27.65 -20.72 -24.19
C THR A 37 26.82 -21.87 -23.64
N LYS A 38 26.92 -23.00 -24.35
CA LYS A 38 26.27 -24.29 -24.11
C LYS A 38 26.59 -24.85 -22.72
N VAL A 39 25.57 -25.43 -22.07
CA VAL A 39 25.78 -26.49 -21.08
C VAL A 39 24.91 -27.68 -21.47
N SER A 40 25.59 -28.80 -21.65
CA SER A 40 25.10 -30.13 -21.99
C SER A 40 24.29 -30.76 -20.86
N VAL A 41 23.14 -31.36 -21.19
CA VAL A 41 22.49 -32.35 -20.34
C VAL A 41 22.39 -33.65 -21.13
N ALA A 42 22.85 -34.73 -20.50
CA ALA A 42 23.00 -36.05 -21.07
C ALA A 42 21.65 -36.68 -21.47
N ALA A 43 21.70 -37.42 -22.57
CA ALA A 43 20.59 -38.18 -23.12
C ALA A 43 20.37 -39.50 -22.38
N THR A 44 19.12 -39.94 -22.30
CA THR A 44 18.77 -41.37 -22.19
C THR A 44 17.64 -41.66 -23.18
N ALA A 45 17.99 -42.44 -24.19
CA ALA A 45 17.13 -43.10 -25.18
C ALA A 45 16.60 -44.42 -24.56
N VAL A 46 15.57 -45.16 -25.00
CA VAL A 46 14.68 -45.23 -26.17
C VAL A 46 13.61 -46.30 -25.81
N LYS A 47 12.39 -46.23 -26.36
CA LYS A 47 11.71 -47.35 -27.06
C LYS A 47 10.45 -46.88 -27.80
N GLN A 48 10.41 -47.20 -29.10
CA GLN A 48 9.33 -47.07 -30.09
C GLN A 48 8.11 -47.94 -29.71
N ALA A 49 6.88 -47.80 -30.24
CA ALA A 49 6.54 -47.90 -31.67
C ALA A 49 5.04 -47.64 -31.98
N THR A 50 4.81 -47.05 -33.16
CA THR A 50 3.85 -47.40 -34.25
C THR A 50 2.32 -47.23 -34.13
N LYS A 51 1.73 -46.38 -35.01
CA LYS A 51 1.06 -46.76 -36.29
C LYS A 51 0.49 -45.54 -37.05
N ARG A 52 0.30 -45.73 -38.36
CA ARG A 52 0.01 -44.75 -39.44
C ARG A 52 -1.49 -44.61 -39.79
N LYS A 53 -1.76 -43.63 -40.68
CA LYS A 53 -2.88 -43.41 -41.65
C LYS A 53 -4.04 -42.52 -41.14
N ALA A 54 -4.63 -41.58 -41.90
CA ALA A 54 -4.54 -41.19 -43.32
C ALA A 54 -5.10 -39.76 -43.56
N THR A 55 -4.69 -39.15 -44.68
CA THR A 55 -5.31 -38.05 -45.47
C THR A 55 -6.72 -38.47 -45.99
N LEU A 56 -7.70 -37.64 -46.37
CA LEU A 56 -7.76 -36.34 -47.07
C LEU A 56 -9.21 -35.76 -47.01
N SER A 57 -9.32 -34.42 -47.20
CA SER A 57 -10.42 -33.62 -47.79
C SER A 57 -11.81 -33.52 -47.15
N THR A 58 -12.21 -32.29 -46.83
CA THR A 58 -13.35 -31.59 -47.48
C THR A 58 -13.32 -30.10 -47.10
N SER A 59 -13.81 -29.28 -48.01
CA SER A 59 -13.76 -27.81 -48.04
C SER A 59 -15.17 -27.21 -48.02
N VAL A 60 -15.30 -26.00 -47.45
CA VAL A 60 -16.41 -24.99 -47.50
C VAL A 60 -17.79 -25.48 -47.01
N ASP A 61 -18.58 -24.77 -46.19
CA ASP A 61 -18.83 -23.33 -45.95
C ASP A 61 -19.27 -23.08 -44.48
N ASP A 62 -19.03 -21.88 -43.94
CA ASP A 62 -20.06 -20.95 -43.40
C ASP A 62 -19.40 -19.87 -42.51
N SER A 63 -19.79 -18.61 -42.72
CA SER A 63 -19.29 -17.42 -42.00
C SER A 63 -20.25 -17.05 -40.83
N PRO A 64 -20.16 -15.87 -40.20
CA PRO A 64 -19.36 -15.64 -39.00
C PRO A 64 -20.21 -15.18 -37.80
N SER A 65 -19.96 -15.65 -36.57
CA SER A 65 -20.44 -14.90 -35.39
C SER A 65 -19.63 -15.15 -34.11
N ARG A 66 -18.94 -14.10 -33.65
CA ARG A 66 -19.10 -13.46 -32.32
C ARG A 66 -17.87 -12.60 -32.04
N GLY A 67 -18.01 -11.32 -32.36
CA GLY A 67 -17.11 -10.28 -31.90
C GLY A 67 -17.03 -10.31 -30.37
N LYS A 68 -15.79 -10.40 -29.87
CA LYS A 68 -15.41 -10.12 -28.49
C LYS A 68 -16.00 -8.77 -28.07
N LYS A 69 -16.98 -8.78 -27.16
CA LYS A 69 -17.37 -7.59 -26.39
C LYS A 69 -16.21 -7.23 -25.48
N THR A 70 -15.34 -6.34 -25.96
CA THR A 70 -14.45 -5.51 -25.15
C THR A 70 -15.32 -4.76 -24.15
N ARG A 71 -15.24 -5.15 -22.87
CA ARG A 71 -15.91 -4.46 -21.77
C ARG A 71 -15.18 -3.12 -21.57
N LYS A 72 -15.80 -2.09 -22.12
CA LYS A 72 -15.51 -0.67 -21.95
C LYS A 72 -15.42 -0.35 -20.44
N THR A 73 -14.24 0.04 -19.98
CA THR A 73 -14.02 0.68 -18.68
C THR A 73 -14.66 2.06 -18.73
N SER A 74 -15.87 2.18 -18.18
CA SER A 74 -16.51 3.47 -17.93
C SER A 74 -15.98 4.05 -16.63
N GLU A 75 -15.60 5.32 -16.70
CA GLU A 75 -15.19 6.17 -15.59
C GLU A 75 -16.30 6.22 -14.52
N GLU A 76 -16.05 5.60 -13.37
CA GLU A 76 -16.92 5.62 -12.20
C GLU A 76 -16.74 6.94 -11.45
N SER A 77 -17.56 7.92 -11.81
CA SER A 77 -17.90 9.04 -10.93
C SER A 77 -18.93 8.54 -9.91
N GLU A 78 -18.51 7.93 -8.80
CA GLU A 78 -19.46 7.19 -7.96
C GLU A 78 -19.80 7.87 -6.65
N SER A 79 -21.12 7.97 -6.45
CA SER A 79 -21.78 8.05 -5.16
C SER A 79 -21.16 7.03 -4.19
N PRO A 80 -21.13 7.33 -2.87
CA PRO A 80 -20.80 6.34 -1.85
C PRO A 80 -21.48 5.00 -2.12
N SER A 81 -20.76 3.89 -1.93
CA SER A 81 -21.37 2.57 -2.04
C SER A 81 -22.45 2.41 -0.97
N ALA A 82 -23.41 1.50 -1.20
CA ALA A 82 -24.43 1.20 -0.20
C ALA A 82 -23.83 0.73 1.13
N PHE A 83 -22.69 0.02 1.09
CA PHE A 83 -21.99 -0.43 2.28
C PHE A 83 -21.30 0.70 3.02
N GLU A 84 -20.65 1.62 2.31
CA GLU A 84 -20.06 2.82 2.93
C GLU A 84 -21.15 3.67 3.60
N GLU A 85 -22.28 3.90 2.93
CA GLU A 85 -23.43 4.62 3.51
C GLU A 85 -24.00 3.94 4.77
N GLU A 86 -24.08 2.61 4.77
CA GLU A 86 -24.53 1.86 5.94
C GLU A 86 -23.63 2.13 7.15
N ILE A 87 -22.31 2.03 6.97
CA ILE A 87 -21.34 2.29 8.05
C ILE A 87 -21.42 3.75 8.49
N ARG A 88 -21.48 4.69 7.55
CA ARG A 88 -21.57 6.13 7.85
C ARG A 88 -22.78 6.46 8.70
N LYS A 89 -23.95 5.92 8.35
CA LYS A 89 -25.20 6.10 9.12
C LYS A 89 -25.11 5.45 10.50
N ARG A 90 -24.58 4.22 10.58
CA ARG A 90 -24.44 3.49 11.85
C ARG A 90 -23.54 4.22 12.85
N GLU A 91 -22.42 4.76 12.37
CA GLU A 91 -21.40 5.43 13.21
C GLU A 91 -21.62 6.95 13.36
N GLY A 92 -22.62 7.51 12.67
CA GLY A 92 -22.91 8.95 12.69
C GLY A 92 -21.86 9.82 11.98
N TYR A 93 -21.19 9.29 10.96
CA TYR A 93 -20.18 10.03 10.19
C TYR A 93 -20.83 10.97 9.18
N THR A 94 -20.51 12.26 9.27
CA THR A 94 -21.20 13.32 8.52
C THR A 94 -20.36 13.94 7.42
N ALA A 95 -19.03 13.92 7.53
CA ALA A 95 -18.18 14.54 6.51
C ALA A 95 -18.28 13.80 5.17
N PRO A 96 -18.16 14.52 4.04
CA PRO A 96 -18.30 13.91 2.72
C PRO A 96 -17.15 12.95 2.43
N LEU A 97 -17.43 11.90 1.65
CA LEU A 97 -16.39 11.02 1.11
C LEU A 97 -15.44 11.81 0.19
N PRO A 98 -14.15 11.44 0.15
CA PRO A 98 -13.20 12.11 -0.72
C PRO A 98 -13.51 11.83 -2.19
N LYS A 99 -13.16 12.80 -3.03
CA LYS A 99 -13.22 12.63 -4.49
C LYS A 99 -11.85 12.26 -5.02
N ARG A 100 -11.78 11.35 -5.99
CA ARG A 100 -10.53 11.07 -6.69
C ARG A 100 -10.28 12.15 -7.74
N SER A 101 -9.09 12.73 -7.73
CA SER A 101 -8.67 13.70 -8.74
C SER A 101 -8.29 12.98 -10.05
N LYS A 102 -8.13 13.75 -11.14
CA LYS A 102 -7.60 13.24 -12.42
C LYS A 102 -6.20 12.61 -12.30
N LYS A 103 -5.45 12.94 -11.25
CA LYS A 103 -4.10 12.41 -10.96
C LYS A 103 -4.14 11.15 -10.10
N GLY A 104 -5.32 10.77 -9.61
CA GLY A 104 -5.52 9.61 -8.75
C GLY A 104 -5.38 9.89 -7.25
N ASP A 105 -4.98 11.09 -6.80
CA ASP A 105 -5.01 11.45 -5.38
C ASP A 105 -6.43 11.69 -4.89
N LEU A 106 -6.67 11.40 -3.61
CA LEU A 106 -7.92 11.60 -2.90
C LEU A 106 -7.97 13.03 -2.37
N ILE A 107 -9.10 13.71 -2.62
CA ILE A 107 -9.35 15.08 -2.21
C ILE A 107 -10.46 15.07 -1.17
N PHE A 108 -10.09 15.38 0.07
CA PHE A 108 -11.01 15.67 1.16
C PHE A 108 -11.36 17.16 1.13
N ALA A 109 -12.63 17.50 0.94
CA ALA A 109 -13.07 18.89 0.76
C ALA A 109 -12.75 19.78 1.98
N ASP A 110 -12.79 19.18 3.16
CA ASP A 110 -12.58 19.80 4.47
C ASP A 110 -11.16 19.59 5.03
N SER A 111 -10.30 18.89 4.30
CA SER A 111 -8.92 18.59 4.73
C SER A 111 -7.97 18.49 3.54
N PRO A 112 -7.69 19.61 2.85
CA PRO A 112 -6.93 19.61 1.59
C PRO A 112 -5.45 19.21 1.75
N ASP A 113 -4.93 19.19 2.98
CA ASP A 113 -3.53 18.90 3.31
C ASP A 113 -3.20 17.40 3.34
N ILE A 114 -4.22 16.53 3.39
CA ILE A 114 -4.06 15.08 3.27
C ILE A 114 -4.53 14.62 1.88
N ARG A 115 -3.60 14.07 1.10
CA ARG A 115 -3.82 13.64 -0.29
C ARG A 115 -3.20 12.27 -0.60
N PRO A 116 -3.61 11.21 0.11
CA PRO A 116 -3.25 9.84 -0.24
C PRO A 116 -3.78 9.51 -1.64
N ASN A 117 -3.14 8.58 -2.35
CA ASN A 117 -3.62 8.10 -3.65
C ASN A 117 -4.12 6.66 -3.61
N MET A 118 -4.17 6.07 -2.40
CA MET A 118 -4.81 4.79 -2.14
C MET A 118 -5.91 4.97 -1.09
N THR A 119 -7.11 4.50 -1.41
CA THR A 119 -8.23 4.34 -0.45
C THR A 119 -7.88 3.28 0.60
N PRO A 120 -8.55 3.27 1.76
CA PRO A 120 -8.40 2.18 2.72
C PRO A 120 -8.67 0.80 2.11
N SER A 121 -9.68 0.69 1.24
CA SER A 121 -9.97 -0.53 0.47
C SER A 121 -8.76 -0.98 -0.35
N GLU A 122 -8.16 -0.09 -1.13
CA GLU A 122 -6.97 -0.40 -1.94
C GLU A 122 -5.76 -0.79 -1.09
N VAL A 123 -5.58 -0.18 0.09
CA VAL A 123 -4.49 -0.53 1.01
C VAL A 123 -4.69 -1.94 1.58
N LEU A 124 -5.92 -2.31 1.96
CA LEU A 124 -6.26 -3.65 2.44
C LEU A 124 -6.08 -4.70 1.34
N GLN A 125 -6.63 -4.43 0.16
CA GLN A 125 -6.57 -5.33 -1.00
C GLN A 125 -5.14 -5.57 -1.47
N ALA A 126 -4.25 -4.58 -1.29
CA ALA A 126 -2.84 -4.71 -1.60
C ALA A 126 -2.03 -5.52 -0.54
N GLY A 127 -2.68 -5.99 0.52
CA GLY A 127 -2.08 -6.83 1.56
C GLY A 127 -1.08 -6.09 2.43
N SER A 128 -1.27 -4.79 2.66
CA SER A 128 -0.19 -3.89 3.10
C SER A 128 0.49 -4.24 4.43
N PHE A 129 -0.14 -5.01 5.32
CA PHE A 129 0.27 -5.16 6.72
C PHE A 129 0.62 -6.61 7.12
N GLY A 130 1.02 -7.43 6.16
CA GLY A 130 1.41 -8.81 6.36
C GLY A 130 0.31 -9.68 6.96
N GLY A 131 -0.95 -9.28 6.75
CA GLY A 131 -2.12 -9.99 7.26
C GLY A 131 -2.53 -9.70 8.69
N THR A 132 -1.82 -8.82 9.40
CA THR A 132 -1.90 -8.73 10.87
C THR A 132 -2.47 -7.42 11.41
N TYR A 133 -2.96 -6.53 10.56
CA TYR A 133 -3.32 -5.19 11.01
C TYR A 133 -4.43 -5.23 12.06
N PHE A 134 -5.54 -5.94 11.76
CA PHE A 134 -6.69 -6.06 12.66
C PHE A 134 -6.66 -7.38 13.45
N ARG A 135 -5.46 -7.83 13.82
CA ARG A 135 -5.30 -8.99 14.71
C ARG A 135 -5.86 -8.70 16.11
N PRO A 136 -6.17 -9.72 16.92
CA PRO A 136 -6.46 -9.51 18.34
C PRO A 136 -5.26 -8.85 19.05
N ILE A 137 -5.52 -7.78 19.80
CA ILE A 137 -4.49 -7.05 20.57
C ILE A 137 -4.98 -6.78 22.00
N LYS A 138 -4.04 -6.60 22.92
CA LYS A 138 -4.27 -5.89 24.18
C LYS A 138 -3.58 -4.54 24.03
N SER A 139 -4.33 -3.44 24.07
CA SER A 139 -3.73 -2.11 23.93
C SER A 139 -3.14 -1.65 25.25
N GLY A 140 -1.88 -1.21 25.23
CA GLY A 140 -1.24 -0.51 26.34
C GLY A 140 -1.83 0.88 26.59
N VAL A 141 -2.45 1.52 25.59
CA VAL A 141 -3.00 2.89 25.71
C VAL A 141 -4.36 2.91 26.41
N THR A 142 -5.22 1.93 26.13
CA THR A 142 -6.55 1.83 26.75
C THR A 142 -6.61 0.80 27.87
N GLY A 143 -5.69 -0.17 27.89
CA GLY A 143 -5.72 -1.32 28.80
C GLY A 143 -6.67 -2.45 28.37
N GLU A 144 -7.44 -2.25 27.30
CA GLU A 144 -8.48 -3.17 26.84
C GLU A 144 -7.96 -4.19 25.82
N LYS A 145 -8.74 -5.26 25.63
CA LYS A 145 -8.51 -6.25 24.57
C LYS A 145 -9.44 -5.96 23.40
N TYR A 146 -8.87 -5.77 22.21
CA TYR A 146 -9.61 -5.56 20.98
C TYR A 146 -9.49 -6.78 20.06
N SER A 147 -10.61 -7.15 19.45
CA SER A 147 -10.66 -8.18 18.41
C SER A 147 -11.85 -7.92 17.49
N GLY A 148 -11.79 -8.38 16.24
CA GLY A 148 -12.89 -8.24 15.30
C GLY A 148 -13.16 -6.80 14.84
N VAL A 149 -12.24 -5.85 15.08
CA VAL A 149 -12.38 -4.45 14.68
C VAL A 149 -12.57 -4.28 13.17
N TRP A 150 -12.02 -5.18 12.36
CA TRP A 150 -12.26 -5.21 10.91
C TRP A 150 -13.74 -5.33 10.51
N LYS A 151 -14.63 -5.76 11.42
CA LYS A 151 -16.09 -5.79 11.19
C LYS A 151 -16.71 -4.40 11.12
N GLU A 152 -16.00 -3.36 11.56
CA GLU A 152 -16.44 -1.98 11.42
C GLU A 152 -16.35 -1.48 9.97
N LEU A 153 -15.56 -2.16 9.14
CA LEU A 153 -15.27 -1.77 7.76
C LEU A 153 -16.42 -2.15 6.81
N PRO A 154 -16.63 -1.39 5.73
CA PRO A 154 -17.52 -1.80 4.64
C PRO A 154 -17.17 -3.20 4.13
N LYS A 155 -18.16 -4.08 4.00
CA LYS A 155 -17.95 -5.49 3.61
C LYS A 155 -17.26 -5.62 2.26
N GLU A 156 -17.53 -4.71 1.34
CA GLU A 156 -16.91 -4.69 0.00
C GLU A 156 -15.39 -4.46 0.05
N TRP A 157 -14.88 -3.71 1.03
CA TRP A 157 -13.43 -3.51 1.19
C TRP A 157 -12.71 -4.82 1.48
N LEU A 158 -13.42 -5.77 2.08
CA LEU A 158 -12.93 -7.10 2.45
C LEU A 158 -13.31 -8.18 1.43
N GLN A 159 -14.03 -7.82 0.36
CA GLN A 159 -14.48 -8.79 -0.62
C GLN A 159 -13.29 -9.49 -1.28
N GLY A 160 -13.33 -10.83 -1.30
CA GLY A 160 -12.26 -11.66 -1.85
C GLY A 160 -11.03 -11.84 -0.95
N LEU A 161 -10.94 -11.14 0.18
CA LEU A 161 -9.85 -11.30 1.13
C LEU A 161 -10.12 -12.44 2.11
N ASN A 162 -9.10 -13.25 2.37
CA ASN A 162 -9.15 -14.22 3.46
C ASN A 162 -8.92 -13.48 4.78
N ILE A 163 -9.97 -13.32 5.59
CA ILE A 163 -9.89 -12.58 6.87
C ILE A 163 -8.80 -13.13 7.79
N GLY A 164 -8.73 -14.46 7.97
CA GLY A 164 -7.78 -15.09 8.88
C GLY A 164 -6.32 -14.96 8.45
N LYS A 165 -6.05 -14.87 7.13
CA LYS A 165 -4.69 -14.77 6.60
C LYS A 165 -4.27 -13.33 6.28
N GLN A 166 -5.17 -12.51 5.77
CA GLN A 166 -4.85 -11.22 5.15
C GLN A 166 -5.31 -9.99 5.96
N ILE A 167 -6.10 -10.18 7.02
CA ILE A 167 -6.67 -9.08 7.81
C ILE A 167 -6.38 -9.20 9.31
N SER A 168 -6.69 -10.34 9.90
CA SER A 168 -6.67 -10.55 11.35
C SER A 168 -5.78 -11.71 11.80
N SER A 169 -4.78 -12.08 10.99
CA SER A 169 -3.79 -13.09 11.37
C SER A 169 -3.03 -12.64 12.62
N SER A 170 -2.78 -13.55 13.55
CA SER A 170 -1.87 -13.28 14.68
C SER A 170 -0.40 -13.29 14.27
N VAL A 171 -0.07 -13.89 13.12
CA VAL A 171 1.29 -14.09 12.62
C VAL A 171 1.51 -13.28 11.34
N TYR A 172 2.60 -12.51 11.32
CA TYR A 172 2.96 -11.68 10.17
C TYR A 172 3.51 -12.53 9.03
N ASP A 173 2.89 -12.41 7.86
CA ASP A 173 3.32 -13.06 6.63
C ASP A 173 3.72 -12.01 5.58
N ALA A 174 5.02 -11.91 5.30
CA ALA A 174 5.53 -10.98 4.27
C ALA A 174 5.03 -11.34 2.87
N GLU A 175 4.65 -12.60 2.61
CA GLU A 175 4.11 -13.03 1.32
C GLU A 175 2.72 -12.45 1.03
N VAL A 176 2.02 -11.95 2.05
CA VAL A 176 0.78 -11.21 1.86
C VAL A 176 1.04 -9.82 1.28
N ASN A 177 2.20 -9.22 1.57
CA ASN A 177 2.51 -7.86 1.14
C ASN A 177 2.68 -7.74 -0.37
N THR A 178 2.37 -6.56 -0.90
CA THR A 178 2.64 -6.21 -2.31
C THR A 178 4.12 -6.41 -2.65
N TYR A 179 5.02 -5.96 -1.77
CA TYR A 179 6.47 -5.97 -2.04
C TYR A 179 7.23 -7.12 -1.40
N LYS A 180 6.53 -8.13 -0.84
CA LYS A 180 7.12 -9.35 -0.25
C LYS A 180 8.20 -9.10 0.82
N VAL A 181 8.09 -7.97 1.53
CA VAL A 181 9.03 -7.58 2.60
C VAL A 181 8.27 -7.17 3.85
N LYS A 182 8.79 -7.55 5.01
CA LYS A 182 8.29 -7.06 6.30
C LYS A 182 8.66 -5.59 6.48
N CYS A 183 7.71 -4.77 6.92
CA CYS A 183 8.00 -3.42 7.38
C CYS A 183 7.04 -2.98 8.50
N GLY A 184 7.38 -1.88 9.17
CA GLY A 184 6.65 -1.37 10.34
C GLY A 184 7.24 -1.82 11.69
N GLY A 185 7.02 -1.01 12.72
CA GLY A 185 7.38 -1.32 14.11
C GLY A 185 6.38 -2.25 14.80
N SER A 186 6.75 -2.79 15.97
CA SER A 186 5.86 -3.56 16.84
C SER A 186 4.79 -2.68 17.49
N LEU A 187 3.64 -3.25 17.86
CA LEU A 187 2.58 -2.51 18.57
C LEU A 187 3.15 -1.77 19.79
N GLU A 188 3.97 -2.45 20.58
CA GLU A 188 4.65 -1.88 21.75
C GLU A 188 5.49 -0.64 21.41
N MET A 189 6.26 -0.66 20.31
CA MET A 189 7.01 0.50 19.83
C MET A 189 6.08 1.68 19.50
N TRP A 190 4.94 1.42 18.86
CA TRP A 190 3.98 2.47 18.52
C TRP A 190 3.32 3.06 19.77
N GLU A 191 3.04 2.22 20.77
CA GLU A 191 2.45 2.65 22.04
C GLU A 191 3.46 3.46 22.88
N SER A 192 4.70 3.00 23.01
CA SER A 192 5.74 3.71 23.77
C SER A 192 6.17 5.04 23.14
N SER A 193 6.03 5.18 21.82
CA SER A 193 6.31 6.44 21.10
C SER A 193 5.19 7.49 21.24
N GLY A 194 4.09 7.19 21.94
CA GLY A 194 2.94 8.10 22.07
C GLY A 194 2.18 8.32 20.76
N TRP A 195 2.32 7.40 19.80
CA TRP A 195 1.74 7.56 18.46
C TRP A 195 0.30 7.06 18.35
N MET A 196 -0.13 6.28 19.34
CA MET A 196 -1.43 5.63 19.43
C MET A 196 -2.41 6.52 20.21
N HIS A 197 -3.63 6.66 19.70
CA HIS A 197 -4.69 7.43 20.37
C HIS A 197 -5.75 6.47 20.88
N LYS A 198 -6.35 6.74 22.05
CA LYS A 198 -7.36 5.86 22.67
C LYS A 198 -8.54 5.55 21.76
N GLN A 199 -8.94 6.54 20.95
CA GLN A 199 -10.04 6.39 20.01
C GLN A 199 -9.73 5.41 18.86
N ASP A 200 -8.45 5.23 18.51
CA ASP A 200 -7.96 4.39 17.41
C ASP A 200 -6.83 3.49 17.93
N PRO A 201 -7.16 2.42 18.69
CA PRO A 201 -6.17 1.53 19.33
C PRO A 201 -5.36 0.68 18.34
N TYR A 202 -5.69 0.73 17.04
CA TYR A 202 -4.86 0.16 15.97
C TYR A 202 -4.03 1.22 15.23
N GLY A 203 -4.14 2.49 15.59
CA GLY A 203 -3.28 3.56 15.10
C GLY A 203 -3.71 4.16 13.77
N TRP A 204 -2.72 4.65 13.01
CA TRP A 204 -2.96 5.54 11.87
C TRP A 204 -3.90 4.97 10.81
N PHE A 205 -3.77 3.69 10.42
CA PHE A 205 -4.60 3.16 9.34
C PHE A 205 -6.05 2.94 9.79
N GLN A 206 -6.30 2.63 11.07
CA GLN A 206 -7.66 2.64 11.62
C GLN A 206 -8.24 4.06 11.62
N TRP A 207 -7.46 5.05 12.06
CA TRP A 207 -7.86 6.45 11.94
C TRP A 207 -8.18 6.80 10.49
N TYR A 208 -7.35 6.37 9.53
CA TYR A 208 -7.54 6.63 8.11
C TYR A 208 -8.82 5.99 7.55
N CYS A 209 -9.14 4.74 7.93
CA CYS A 209 -10.41 4.10 7.56
C CYS A 209 -11.61 4.94 7.99
N ARG A 210 -11.63 5.37 9.24
CA ARG A 210 -12.76 6.13 9.81
C ARG A 210 -12.81 7.56 9.28
N PHE A 211 -11.66 8.19 9.11
CA PHE A 211 -11.53 9.52 8.49
C PHE A 211 -12.01 9.51 7.04
N TYR A 212 -11.66 8.47 6.28
CA TYR A 212 -12.13 8.26 4.90
C TYR A 212 -13.66 8.20 4.85
N LEU A 213 -14.27 7.45 5.76
CA LEU A 213 -15.73 7.32 5.87
C LEU A 213 -16.42 8.60 6.40
N GLY A 214 -15.68 9.61 6.81
CA GLY A 214 -16.24 10.91 7.18
C GLY A 214 -16.28 11.20 8.69
N ARG A 215 -15.58 10.41 9.51
CA ARG A 215 -15.33 10.78 10.91
C ARG A 215 -14.40 11.98 10.97
N ARG A 216 -14.71 12.95 11.82
CA ARG A 216 -13.80 14.06 12.18
C ARG A 216 -13.64 14.15 13.69
N THR A 217 -12.41 14.39 14.13
CA THR A 217 -12.01 14.39 15.54
C THR A 217 -10.91 15.41 15.81
N ASP A 218 -10.68 15.76 17.06
CA ASP A 218 -9.59 16.67 17.47
C ASP A 218 -8.19 16.10 17.15
N ASP A 219 -8.07 14.79 16.93
CA ASP A 219 -6.81 14.12 16.55
C ASP A 219 -6.43 14.31 15.07
N ASP A 220 -7.35 14.81 14.24
CA ASP A 220 -7.18 14.85 12.78
C ASP A 220 -5.98 15.69 12.37
N ALA A 221 -5.79 16.87 12.99
CA ALA A 221 -4.65 17.74 12.70
C ALA A 221 -3.31 17.03 12.94
N ARG A 222 -3.21 16.24 14.02
CA ARG A 222 -2.00 15.47 14.33
C ARG A 222 -1.76 14.38 13.28
N GLN A 223 -2.80 13.63 12.90
CA GLN A 223 -2.67 12.52 11.96
C GLN A 223 -2.38 13.00 10.52
N ILE A 224 -3.01 14.09 10.09
CA ILE A 224 -2.72 14.77 8.81
C ILE A 224 -1.27 15.26 8.79
N SER A 225 -0.79 15.88 9.88
CA SER A 225 0.59 16.33 9.99
C SER A 225 1.60 15.17 9.90
N ARG A 226 1.32 14.04 10.56
CA ARG A 226 2.14 12.82 10.46
C ARG A 226 2.17 12.28 9.03
N TRP A 227 1.01 12.15 8.39
CA TRP A 227 0.93 11.72 7.00
C TRP A 227 1.75 12.63 6.07
N SER A 228 1.64 13.95 6.24
CA SER A 228 2.38 14.93 5.43
C SER A 228 3.90 14.79 5.58
N ARG A 229 4.39 14.59 6.82
CA ARG A 229 5.81 14.32 7.11
C ARG A 229 6.30 12.98 6.56
N CYS A 230 5.43 11.99 6.39
CA CYS A 230 5.78 10.68 5.83
C CYS A 230 5.70 10.63 4.30
N ALA A 231 4.51 10.88 3.74
CA ALA A 231 4.16 10.64 2.34
C ALA A 231 3.79 11.91 1.56
N GLY A 232 3.59 13.05 2.24
CA GLY A 232 3.30 14.33 1.61
C GLY A 232 4.41 14.81 0.66
N VAL A 233 4.20 15.95 0.00
CA VAL A 233 5.14 16.49 -1.02
C VAL A 233 6.56 16.66 -0.45
N LYS A 234 6.68 17.13 0.79
CA LYS A 234 7.94 17.27 1.54
C LYS A 234 8.24 16.06 2.44
N GLY A 235 7.45 15.00 2.32
CA GLY A 235 7.52 13.82 3.18
C GLY A 235 8.84 13.07 3.05
N ARG A 236 9.35 12.60 4.19
CA ARG A 236 10.63 11.89 4.31
C ARG A 236 10.68 10.65 3.43
N TRP A 237 9.68 9.77 3.54
CA TRP A 237 9.71 8.48 2.86
C TRP A 237 9.46 8.60 1.37
N ARG A 238 8.59 9.53 0.96
CA ARG A 238 8.35 9.83 -0.45
C ARG A 238 9.63 10.32 -1.13
N ASN A 239 10.27 11.36 -0.57
CA ASN A 239 11.50 11.90 -1.14
C ASN A 239 12.68 10.92 -1.03
N ASN A 240 12.74 10.10 0.03
CA ASN A 240 13.73 9.03 0.14
C ASN A 240 13.62 8.01 -1.01
N LEU A 241 12.41 7.55 -1.33
CA LEU A 241 12.19 6.62 -2.44
C LEU A 241 12.59 7.24 -3.78
N ILE A 242 12.18 8.49 -4.03
CA ILE A 242 12.53 9.22 -5.26
C ILE A 242 14.04 9.32 -5.41
N ALA A 243 14.77 9.74 -4.36
CA ALA A 243 16.22 9.83 -4.39
C ALA A 243 16.89 8.48 -4.68
N LYS A 244 16.37 7.37 -4.12
CA LYS A 244 16.88 6.03 -4.40
C LYS A 244 16.67 5.62 -5.86
N CYS A 245 15.49 5.88 -6.43
CA CYS A 245 15.21 5.60 -7.84
C CYS A 245 16.11 6.43 -8.78
N VAL A 246 16.30 7.72 -8.49
CA VAL A 246 17.18 8.60 -9.29
C VAL A 246 18.62 8.10 -9.25
N ARG A 247 19.16 7.84 -8.05
CA ARG A 247 20.56 7.41 -7.88
C ARG A 247 20.83 6.01 -8.45
N SER A 248 19.82 5.15 -8.55
CA SER A 248 19.96 3.85 -9.19
C SER A 248 19.81 3.90 -10.71
N GLY A 249 19.47 5.05 -11.30
CA GLY A 249 19.20 5.19 -12.74
C GLY A 249 18.00 4.37 -13.24
N CYS A 250 17.16 3.87 -12.34
CA CYS A 250 16.03 3.00 -12.70
C CYS A 250 14.73 3.78 -12.82
N ALA A 251 13.77 3.23 -13.56
CA ALA A 251 12.42 3.78 -13.62
C ALA A 251 11.73 3.81 -12.24
N TYR A 252 10.83 4.77 -12.05
CA TYR A 252 10.11 5.02 -10.78
C TYR A 252 9.27 3.82 -10.32
N ASP A 253 8.85 2.98 -11.24
CA ASP A 253 8.04 1.77 -11.08
C ASP A 253 8.86 0.48 -11.02
N ASN A 254 10.21 0.57 -11.02
CA ASN A 254 11.03 -0.58 -10.68
C ASN A 254 10.87 -0.93 -9.19
N PHE A 255 10.04 -1.92 -8.89
CA PHE A 255 9.69 -2.32 -7.53
C PHE A 255 10.84 -3.00 -6.76
N ALA A 256 11.90 -3.43 -7.43
CA ALA A 256 13.11 -3.92 -6.77
C ALA A 256 13.87 -2.79 -6.04
N ILE A 257 13.64 -1.51 -6.42
CA ILE A 257 14.24 -0.38 -5.74
C ILE A 257 13.51 -0.11 -4.43
N SER A 258 14.21 -0.39 -3.34
CA SER A 258 13.83 -0.06 -1.97
C SER A 258 12.41 -0.55 -1.58
N PRO A 259 12.12 -1.87 -1.71
CA PRO A 259 10.80 -2.44 -1.48
C PRO A 259 10.25 -2.12 -0.07
N VAL A 260 11.11 -2.04 0.94
CA VAL A 260 10.71 -1.69 2.32
C VAL A 260 10.14 -0.26 2.41
N VAL A 261 10.72 0.69 1.67
CA VAL A 261 10.21 2.08 1.65
C VAL A 261 8.92 2.16 0.85
N ARG A 262 8.77 1.39 -0.23
CA ARG A 262 7.52 1.29 -0.96
C ARG A 262 6.41 0.70 -0.09
N GLN A 263 6.70 -0.36 0.65
CA GLN A 263 5.76 -0.97 1.61
C GLN A 263 5.40 0.02 2.72
N THR A 264 6.39 0.75 3.24
CA THR A 264 6.16 1.80 4.24
C THR A 264 5.21 2.86 3.71
N LEU A 265 5.44 3.39 2.50
CA LEU A 265 4.54 4.36 1.90
C LEU A 265 3.12 3.81 1.67
N GLN A 266 3.01 2.54 1.30
CA GLN A 266 1.74 1.86 1.13
C GLN A 266 0.95 1.78 2.46
N HIS A 267 1.63 1.58 3.60
CA HIS A 267 0.99 1.67 4.92
C HIS A 267 0.35 3.03 5.18
N TRP A 268 0.88 4.10 4.56
CA TRP A 268 0.39 5.48 4.67
C TRP A 268 -0.55 5.88 3.52
N GLY A 269 -1.14 4.90 2.82
CA GLY A 269 -2.08 5.16 1.73
C GLY A 269 -1.46 5.83 0.51
N TYR A 270 -0.15 5.65 0.29
CA TYR A 270 0.58 6.28 -0.80
C TYR A 270 1.37 5.29 -1.64
N ARG A 271 1.30 5.44 -2.95
CA ARG A 271 2.16 4.78 -3.94
C ARG A 271 2.83 5.82 -4.82
N LEU A 272 4.13 5.67 -5.08
CA LEU A 272 4.85 6.62 -5.93
C LEU A 272 4.28 6.63 -7.35
N THR A 273 3.93 7.81 -7.85
CA THR A 273 3.47 8.03 -9.23
C THR A 273 4.59 8.61 -10.09
N LYS A 274 4.45 8.49 -11.42
CA LYS A 274 5.38 9.09 -12.37
C LYS A 274 5.48 10.61 -12.18
N GLU A 275 4.34 11.30 -12.05
CA GLU A 275 4.33 12.77 -11.85
C GLU A 275 5.07 13.18 -10.58
N ASP A 276 4.85 12.46 -9.48
CA ASP A 276 5.50 12.73 -8.21
C ASP A 276 7.01 12.49 -8.26
N PHE A 277 7.41 11.42 -8.96
CA PHE A 277 8.80 11.12 -9.24
C PHE A 277 9.44 12.21 -10.10
N ASP A 278 8.86 12.56 -11.25
CA ASP A 278 9.40 13.56 -12.17
C ASP A 278 9.59 14.93 -11.48
N LYS A 279 8.63 15.33 -10.63
CA LYS A 279 8.76 16.55 -9.82
C LYS A 279 9.84 16.45 -8.76
N GLY A 280 9.96 15.29 -8.12
CA GLY A 280 10.93 15.07 -7.05
C GLY A 280 12.36 14.88 -7.54
N ALA A 281 12.55 14.24 -8.68
CA ALA A 281 13.84 13.96 -9.28
C ALA A 281 14.63 15.25 -9.55
N LYS A 282 13.94 16.32 -9.96
CA LYS A 282 14.53 17.66 -10.17
C LYS A 282 15.19 18.26 -8.93
N ARG A 283 14.86 17.77 -7.73
CA ARG A 283 15.40 18.26 -6.45
C ARG A 283 16.54 17.40 -5.91
N VAL A 284 16.76 16.22 -6.50
CA VAL A 284 17.82 15.31 -6.09
C VAL A 284 19.11 15.84 -6.71
N LYS A 285 20.03 16.29 -5.85
CA LYS A 285 21.41 16.63 -6.22
C LYS A 285 22.26 15.37 -6.28
#